data_AF-A0A101JSC8-F1
#
_entry.id   AF-A0A101JSC8-F1
#
_cell.length_a   1.000
_cell.length_b   1.000
_cell.length_c   1.000
_cell.angle_alpha   90.00
_cell.angle_beta   90.00
_cell.angle_gamma   90.00
#
_symmetry.space_group_name_H-M   'P 1'
#
loop_
_entity.id
_entity.type
_entity.pdbx_description
1 polymer ?
#
loop_
_entity_poly.entity_id
_entity_poly.type
_entity_poly.pdbx_seq_one_letter_code
_entity_poly.pdbx_strand_id
1 'polypeptide(L)'
;MDLPAPQRNGTPLPGPHHPHQHRQHHPQPADPAPTRTTRSPRRPRHHTLRRLILALTARTITQYLFYRHRRWPHTINPHLIVNEHTAQNEKPVSPHRLGDQFRETGVTLNQIRMDRQLEEALTHGPDALHLAAVFGISERAAMRYAATDAARAFLATPLEQ
;
A
#
# COMPACT_ATOMS: atom_id res chain seq x y z
N MET A 1 -67.18 -35.37 -28.38
CA MET A 1 -66.71 -36.31 -29.41
C MET A 1 -65.20 -36.26 -29.42
N ASP A 2 -64.45 -37.33 -29.32
CA ASP A 2 -64.67 -38.70 -28.86
C ASP A 2 -63.27 -39.29 -28.86
N LEU A 3 -62.93 -40.11 -27.85
CA LEU A 3 -61.75 -40.96 -27.97
C LEU A 3 -62.12 -42.13 -28.86
N PRO A 4 -61.20 -42.56 -29.73
CA PRO A 4 -61.01 -44.01 -29.80
C PRO A 4 -59.53 -44.40 -29.84
N ALA A 5 -59.18 -45.29 -28.92
CA ALA A 5 -58.20 -46.37 -29.16
C ALA A 5 -58.89 -47.45 -30.05
N PRO A 6 -58.33 -48.64 -30.37
CA PRO A 6 -57.00 -49.22 -30.08
C PRO A 6 -56.40 -49.92 -31.35
N GLN A 7 -55.38 -50.77 -31.20
CA GLN A 7 -55.16 -52.12 -31.80
C GLN A 7 -53.66 -52.46 -31.58
N ARG A 8 -53.25 -53.27 -30.58
CA ARG A 8 -53.17 -54.77 -30.58
C ARG A 8 -52.68 -55.30 -31.93
N ASN A 9 -51.75 -56.25 -32.08
CA ASN A 9 -51.01 -57.19 -31.24
C ASN A 9 -50.03 -57.89 -32.22
N GLY A 10 -48.95 -58.51 -31.75
CA GLY A 10 -48.38 -59.66 -32.48
C GLY A 10 -46.87 -59.76 -32.54
N THR A 11 -46.30 -60.50 -31.60
CA THR A 11 -44.96 -61.10 -31.57
C THR A 11 -44.72 -62.04 -32.78
N PRO A 12 -43.47 -62.35 -33.17
CA PRO A 12 -42.76 -63.49 -32.56
C PRO A 12 -41.21 -63.37 -32.44
N LEU A 13 -40.66 -63.81 -31.30
CA LEU A 13 -39.62 -64.86 -31.04
C LEU A 13 -38.42 -65.07 -32.01
N PRO A 14 -37.29 -65.67 -31.54
CA PRO A 14 -35.98 -65.00 -31.43
C PRO A 14 -34.87 -65.62 -32.31
N GLY A 15 -33.74 -64.91 -32.44
CA GLY A 15 -32.51 -65.39 -33.09
C GLY A 15 -31.25 -64.79 -32.43
N PRO A 16 -30.08 -65.44 -32.54
CA PRO A 16 -29.23 -65.71 -31.38
C PRO A 16 -28.13 -64.68 -31.09
N HIS A 17 -27.69 -64.75 -29.84
CA HIS A 17 -26.65 -63.98 -29.17
C HIS A 17 -25.32 -63.84 -29.94
N HIS A 18 -24.83 -62.60 -30.01
CA HIS A 18 -23.40 -62.29 -30.10
C HIS A 18 -23.00 -61.39 -28.92
N PRO A 19 -21.88 -61.67 -28.23
CA PRO A 19 -21.46 -60.92 -27.06
C PRO A 19 -20.96 -59.53 -27.44
N HIS A 20 -21.58 -58.49 -26.89
CA HIS A 20 -21.07 -57.13 -26.92
C HIS A 20 -19.78 -57.05 -26.10
N GLN A 21 -18.66 -56.78 -26.77
CA GLN A 21 -17.41 -56.42 -26.12
C GLN A 21 -17.60 -55.10 -25.36
N HIS A 22 -17.47 -55.16 -24.03
CA HIS A 22 -17.35 -53.98 -23.18
C HIS A 22 -16.07 -53.22 -23.54
N ARG A 23 -16.19 -52.23 -24.43
CA ARG A 23 -15.16 -51.20 -24.61
C ARG A 23 -15.26 -50.25 -23.41
N GLN A 24 -14.37 -50.44 -22.44
CA GLN A 24 -14.24 -49.57 -21.29
C GLN A 24 -13.84 -48.17 -21.76
N HIS A 25 -14.76 -47.19 -21.65
CA HIS A 25 -14.40 -45.78 -21.72
C HIS A 25 -13.73 -45.38 -20.42
N HIS A 26 -12.40 -45.40 -20.39
CA HIS A 26 -11.63 -44.70 -19.36
C HIS A 26 -11.82 -43.18 -19.56
N PRO A 27 -12.31 -42.43 -18.56
CA PRO A 27 -12.35 -40.97 -18.64
C PRO A 27 -10.92 -40.41 -18.53
N GLN A 28 -10.51 -39.65 -19.54
CA GLN A 28 -9.30 -38.83 -19.55
C GLN A 28 -9.37 -37.83 -18.37
N PRO A 29 -8.36 -37.73 -17.49
CA PRO A 29 -8.34 -36.69 -16.48
C PRO A 29 -8.26 -35.33 -17.18
N ALA A 30 -9.19 -34.44 -16.87
CA ALA A 30 -9.17 -33.06 -17.35
C ALA A 30 -7.86 -32.41 -16.92
N ASP A 31 -7.12 -31.84 -17.87
CA ASP A 31 -5.97 -30.98 -17.58
C ASP A 31 -6.41 -29.89 -16.59
N PRO A 32 -5.76 -29.74 -15.44
CA PRO A 32 -6.06 -28.63 -14.55
C PRO A 32 -5.73 -27.33 -15.30
N ALA A 33 -6.76 -26.52 -15.55
CA ALA A 33 -6.61 -25.17 -16.08
C ALA A 33 -5.47 -24.45 -15.33
N PRO A 34 -4.61 -23.68 -16.00
CA PRO A 34 -3.54 -22.96 -15.32
C PRO A 34 -4.20 -22.07 -14.28
N THR A 35 -3.99 -22.42 -13.01
CA THR A 35 -4.34 -21.55 -11.90
C THR A 35 -3.56 -20.27 -12.15
N ARG A 36 -4.24 -19.26 -12.66
CA ARG A 36 -3.76 -17.88 -12.64
C ARG A 36 -3.72 -17.52 -11.17
N THR A 37 -2.66 -17.92 -10.48
CA THR A 37 -2.26 -17.40 -9.20
C THR A 37 -2.09 -15.90 -9.46
N THR A 38 -3.16 -15.15 -9.23
CA THR A 38 -3.09 -13.72 -9.03
C THR A 38 -2.21 -13.56 -7.79
N ARG A 39 -0.90 -13.50 -8.01
CA ARG A 39 0.06 -13.12 -7.00
C ARG A 39 -0.32 -11.69 -6.66
N SER A 40 -1.17 -11.53 -5.64
CA SER A 40 -1.52 -10.23 -5.08
C SER A 40 -0.23 -9.42 -4.99
N PRO A 41 -0.21 -8.16 -5.45
CA PRO A 41 1.01 -7.36 -5.44
C PRO A 41 1.56 -7.40 -4.03
N ARG A 42 2.76 -7.97 -3.87
CA ARG A 42 3.44 -8.00 -2.57
C ARG A 42 3.48 -6.55 -2.11
N ARG A 43 2.84 -6.27 -0.98
CA ARG A 43 2.92 -4.92 -0.39
C ARG A 43 4.40 -4.57 -0.30
N PRO A 44 4.81 -3.41 -0.85
CA PRO A 44 6.20 -3.01 -0.82
C PRO A 44 6.67 -3.01 0.63
N ARG A 45 7.86 -3.61 0.87
CA ARG A 45 8.49 -3.57 2.19
C ARG A 45 8.68 -2.11 2.61
N HIS A 46 8.62 -1.83 3.91
CA HIS A 46 8.69 -0.48 4.48
C HIS A 46 9.86 0.37 3.92
N HIS A 47 11.05 -0.23 3.80
CA HIS A 47 12.22 0.44 3.23
C HIS A 47 12.06 0.89 1.76
N THR A 48 11.26 0.17 0.96
CA THR A 48 11.02 0.51 -0.45
C THR A 48 10.09 1.70 -0.55
N LEU A 49 9.02 1.73 0.25
CA LEU A 49 8.14 2.89 0.35
C LEU A 49 8.91 4.14 0.82
N ARG A 50 9.76 3.98 1.85
CA ARG A 50 10.64 5.05 2.34
C ARG A 50 11.51 5.62 1.23
N ARG A 51 12.24 4.76 0.49
CA ARG A 51 13.09 5.21 -0.64
C ARG A 51 12.30 5.99 -1.69
N LEU A 52 11.10 5.53 -2.03
CA LEU A 52 10.23 6.21 -2.99
C LEU A 52 9.76 7.59 -2.47
N ILE A 53 9.33 7.65 -1.20
CA ILE A 53 8.91 8.91 -0.56
C ILE A 53 10.08 9.89 -0.51
N LEU A 54 11.28 9.45 -0.14
CA LEU A 54 12.48 10.28 -0.14
C LEU A 54 12.82 10.82 -1.54
N ALA A 55 12.78 9.97 -2.56
CA ALA A 55 13.04 10.39 -3.93
C ALA A 55 12.00 11.41 -4.43
N LEU A 56 10.72 11.18 -4.12
CA LEU A 56 9.64 12.12 -4.44
C LEU A 56 9.81 13.44 -3.69
N THR A 57 10.19 13.39 -2.41
CA THR A 57 10.42 14.56 -1.57
C THR A 57 11.58 15.39 -2.10
N ALA A 58 12.71 14.75 -2.40
CA ALA A 58 13.88 15.40 -2.97
C ALA A 58 13.54 16.10 -4.29
N ARG A 59 12.90 15.40 -5.23
CA ARG A 59 12.45 15.97 -6.50
C ARG A 59 11.51 17.16 -6.29
N THR A 60 10.53 17.02 -5.41
CA THR A 60 9.53 18.08 -5.14
C THR A 60 10.18 19.32 -4.54
N ILE A 61 11.09 19.15 -3.57
CA ILE A 61 11.85 20.25 -2.97
C ILE A 61 12.71 20.95 -4.03
N THR A 62 13.42 20.20 -4.89
CA THR A 62 14.23 20.80 -5.96
C THR A 62 13.37 21.64 -6.92
N GLN A 63 12.23 21.11 -7.36
CA GLN A 63 11.32 21.85 -8.24
C GLN A 63 10.76 23.10 -7.56
N TYR A 64 10.39 22.97 -6.28
CA TYR A 64 9.91 24.10 -5.50
C TYR A 64 10.97 25.17 -5.30
N LEU A 65 12.22 24.80 -5.00
CA LEU A 65 13.33 25.76 -4.84
C LEU A 65 13.59 26.53 -6.14
N PHE A 66 13.52 25.86 -7.29
CA PHE A 66 13.62 26.52 -8.59
C PHE A 66 12.47 27.52 -8.81
N TYR A 67 11.22 27.11 -8.52
CA TYR A 67 10.07 28.00 -8.58
C TYR A 67 10.22 29.20 -7.64
N ARG A 68 10.61 28.98 -6.39
CA ARG A 68 10.83 30.02 -5.36
C ARG A 68 11.86 31.04 -5.83
N HIS A 69 12.99 30.58 -6.34
CA HIS A 69 14.06 31.44 -6.85
C HIS A 69 13.59 32.31 -8.03
N ARG A 70 12.79 31.75 -8.95
CA ARG A 70 12.22 32.50 -10.08
C ARG A 70 11.12 33.48 -9.66
N ARG A 71 10.26 33.09 -8.71
CA ARG A 71 9.09 33.89 -8.30
C ARG A 71 9.47 35.04 -7.36
N TRP A 72 10.48 34.84 -6.51
CA TRP A 72 10.98 35.81 -5.54
C TRP A 72 12.51 35.82 -5.50
N PRO A 73 13.17 36.36 -6.55
CA PRO A 73 14.63 36.31 -6.67
C PRO A 73 15.39 37.07 -5.57
N HIS A 74 14.75 38.06 -4.96
CA HIS A 74 15.33 38.92 -3.92
C HIS A 74 14.74 38.67 -2.52
N THR A 75 14.09 37.52 -2.29
CA THR A 75 13.57 37.21 -0.96
C THR A 75 14.72 37.03 0.03
N ILE A 76 14.68 37.79 1.12
CA ILE A 76 15.59 37.65 2.26
C ILE A 76 15.12 36.59 3.26
N ASN A 77 13.96 35.99 3.03
CA ASN A 77 13.38 35.03 3.95
C ASN A 77 14.26 33.76 4.01
N PRO A 78 14.76 33.34 5.19
CA PRO A 78 15.62 32.15 5.30
C PRO A 78 14.82 30.84 5.31
N HIS A 79 13.50 30.89 5.46
CA HIS A 79 12.68 29.70 5.57
C HIS A 79 12.48 29.01 4.22
N LEU A 80 12.54 27.66 4.25
CA LEU A 80 12.36 26.81 3.09
C LEU A 80 11.03 27.12 2.39
N ILE A 81 9.93 26.98 3.13
CA ILE A 81 8.58 27.25 2.61
C ILE A 81 8.25 28.73 2.81
N VAL A 82 7.94 29.39 1.70
CA VAL A 82 7.46 30.76 1.61
C VAL A 82 6.19 30.83 0.75
N ASN A 83 5.41 31.87 1.00
CA ASN A 83 4.26 32.27 0.19
C ASN A 83 4.36 33.76 -0.14
N GLU A 84 3.41 34.29 -0.92
CA GLU A 84 3.43 35.69 -1.34
C GLU A 84 3.58 36.70 -0.20
N HIS A 85 2.93 36.44 0.94
CA HIS A 85 3.00 37.33 2.11
C HIS A 85 4.33 37.21 2.87
N THR A 86 4.85 35.99 3.04
CA THR A 86 6.08 35.73 3.79
C THR A 86 7.35 35.96 2.97
N ALA A 87 7.26 35.92 1.64
CA ALA A 87 8.41 36.20 0.78
C ALA A 87 8.96 37.63 0.93
N GLN A 88 8.12 38.57 1.40
CA GLN A 88 8.45 39.98 1.61
C GLN A 88 8.96 40.30 3.02
N ASN A 89 9.10 39.30 3.89
CA ASN A 89 9.61 39.46 5.24
C ASN A 89 10.43 38.24 5.65
N GLU A 90 10.96 38.24 6.87
CA GLU A 90 11.79 37.14 7.39
C GLU A 90 10.99 36.14 8.23
N LYS A 91 9.66 36.27 8.29
CA LYS A 91 8.82 35.43 9.14
C LYS A 91 8.48 34.11 8.45
N PRO A 92 8.34 33.00 9.20
CA PRO A 92 7.91 31.74 8.64
C PRO A 92 6.44 31.79 8.25
N VAL A 93 6.05 30.90 7.33
CA VAL A 93 4.62 30.63 7.09
C VAL A 93 3.98 30.10 8.38
N SER A 94 2.80 30.62 8.73
CA SER A 94 2.13 30.18 9.95
C SER A 94 1.74 28.69 9.86
N PRO A 95 1.89 27.92 10.96
CA PRO A 95 1.49 26.51 10.99
C PRO A 95 0.01 26.28 10.64
N HIS A 96 -0.88 27.21 11.04
CA HIS A 96 -2.30 27.17 10.66
C HIS A 96 -2.46 27.19 9.14
N ARG A 97 -1.80 28.13 8.45
CA ARG A 97 -1.89 28.23 6.98
C ARG A 97 -1.35 26.96 6.30
N LEU A 98 -0.28 26.38 6.84
CA LEU A 98 0.23 25.09 6.34
C LEU A 98 -0.75 23.94 6.58
N GLY A 99 -1.44 23.95 7.73
CA GLY A 99 -2.45 22.95 8.07
C GLY A 99 -3.70 23.02 7.19
N ASP A 100 -4.07 24.22 6.73
CA ASP A 100 -5.23 24.43 5.86
C ASP A 100 -5.14 23.62 4.55
N GLN A 101 -3.92 23.36 4.06
CA GLN A 101 -3.67 22.55 2.88
C GLN A 101 -4.06 21.07 3.01
N PHE A 102 -4.25 20.58 4.24
CA PHE A 102 -4.59 19.18 4.53
C PHE A 102 -6.04 18.99 5.00
N ARG A 103 -6.87 20.04 4.95
CA ARG A 103 -8.27 19.98 5.40
C ARG A 103 -9.08 18.92 4.64
N GLU A 104 -8.88 18.82 3.33
CA GLU A 104 -9.60 17.86 2.48
C GLU A 104 -9.23 16.40 2.78
N THR A 105 -8.00 16.15 3.24
CA THR A 105 -7.54 14.80 3.58
C THR A 105 -7.89 14.41 5.01
N GLY A 106 -8.33 15.35 5.84
CA GLY A 106 -8.58 15.13 7.27
C GLY A 106 -7.31 14.82 8.09
N VAL A 107 -6.13 15.01 7.51
CA VAL A 107 -4.84 14.70 8.14
C VAL A 107 -4.25 15.98 8.71
N THR A 108 -3.77 15.93 9.95
CA THR A 108 -3.10 17.06 10.58
C THR A 108 -1.58 17.02 10.36
N LEU A 109 -0.93 18.18 10.34
CA LEU A 109 0.54 18.27 10.33
C LEU A 109 1.19 17.53 11.49
N ASN A 110 0.53 17.51 12.66
CA ASN A 110 1.01 16.79 13.81
C ASN A 110 0.99 15.28 13.55
N GLN A 111 -0.09 14.73 12.99
CA GLN A 111 -0.15 13.31 12.62
C GLN A 111 0.94 12.93 11.61
N ILE A 112 1.19 13.74 10.58
CA ILE A 112 2.28 13.50 9.62
C ILE A 112 3.64 13.50 10.34
N ARG A 113 3.85 14.44 11.26
CA ARG A 113 5.07 14.52 12.06
C ARG A 113 5.24 13.27 12.93
N MET A 114 4.18 12.82 13.60
CA MET A 114 4.20 11.61 14.45
C MET A 114 4.47 10.35 13.63
N ASP A 115 3.82 10.23 12.47
CA ASP A 115 4.02 9.12 11.53
C ASP A 115 5.49 9.04 11.08
N ARG A 116 6.09 10.17 10.70
CA ARG A 116 7.50 10.23 10.33
C ARG A 116 8.45 9.85 11.48
N GLN A 117 8.14 10.23 12.72
CA GLN A 117 8.93 9.86 13.89
C GLN A 117 8.87 8.35 14.17
N LEU A 118 7.68 7.76 14.04
CA LEU A 118 7.49 6.32 14.18
C LEU A 118 8.18 5.54 13.04
N GLU A 119 8.07 6.02 11.80
CA GLU A 119 8.76 5.47 10.62
C GLU A 119 10.29 5.44 10.81
N GLU A 120 10.87 6.50 11.37
CA GLU A 120 12.31 6.55 11.67
C GLU A 120 12.72 5.51 12.71
N ALA A 121 11.93 5.39 13.78
CA ALA A 121 12.15 4.42 14.86
C ALA A 121 12.06 2.97 14.34
N LEU A 122 11.13 2.71 13.41
CA LEU A 122 10.99 1.40 12.77
C LEU A 122 12.14 1.09 11.80
N THR A 123 12.77 2.10 11.20
CA THR A 123 13.81 1.88 10.18
C THR A 123 15.23 1.81 10.75
N HIS A 124 15.55 2.62 11.76
CA HIS A 124 16.89 2.67 12.37
C HIS A 124 16.96 1.93 13.70
N GLY A 125 15.84 1.37 14.15
CA GLY A 125 15.67 0.83 15.48
C GLY A 125 15.21 1.88 16.49
N PRO A 126 14.68 1.45 17.65
CA PRO A 126 14.15 2.30 18.70
C PRO A 126 15.26 3.00 19.49
N ASP A 127 16.03 3.87 18.84
CA ASP A 127 17.05 4.71 19.47
C ASP A 127 16.47 6.11 19.78
N ALA A 128 16.20 6.35 21.06
CA ALA A 128 15.68 7.63 21.53
C ALA A 128 16.66 8.78 21.33
N LEU A 129 17.97 8.55 21.41
CA LEU A 129 18.97 9.59 21.19
C LEU A 129 18.99 10.01 19.72
N HIS A 130 18.93 9.04 18.80
CA HIS A 130 18.78 9.28 17.37
C HIS A 130 17.52 10.09 17.05
N LEU A 131 16.36 9.68 17.60
CA LEU A 131 15.09 10.39 17.36
C LEU A 131 15.11 11.83 17.89
N ALA A 132 15.68 12.05 19.08
CA ALA A 132 15.84 13.39 19.64
C ALA A 132 16.73 14.27 18.73
N ALA A 133 17.85 13.72 18.24
CA ALA A 133 18.78 14.44 17.37
C ALA A 133 18.17 14.77 15.99
N VAL A 134 17.51 13.81 15.34
CA VAL A 134 16.96 13.99 13.98
C VAL A 134 15.76 14.93 13.97
N PHE A 135 14.89 14.87 14.98
CA PHE A 135 13.63 15.61 14.99
C PHE A 135 13.60 16.81 15.93
N GLY A 136 14.65 17.02 16.75
CA GLY A 136 14.68 18.09 17.75
C GLY A 136 13.56 17.96 18.78
N ILE A 137 13.17 16.74 19.12
CA ILE A 137 12.12 16.46 20.13
C ILE A 137 12.74 16.23 21.50
N SER A 138 11.95 16.42 22.57
CA SER A 138 12.41 16.15 23.93
C SER A 138 12.75 14.68 24.12
N GLU A 139 13.68 14.38 25.02
CA GLU A 139 14.06 13.02 25.39
C GLU A 139 12.84 12.17 25.78
N ARG A 140 11.94 12.73 26.60
CA ARG A 140 10.68 12.06 26.98
C ARG A 140 9.81 11.71 25.77
N ALA A 141 9.74 12.59 24.77
CA ALA A 141 8.99 12.31 23.54
C ALA A 141 9.71 11.24 22.71
N ALA A 142 11.03 11.31 22.57
CA ALA A 142 11.82 10.32 21.85
C ALA A 142 11.72 8.92 22.46
N MET A 143 11.80 8.80 23.79
CA MET A 143 11.59 7.55 24.51
C MET A 143 10.21 6.94 24.23
N ARG A 144 9.16 7.77 24.16
CA ARG A 144 7.81 7.27 23.84
C ARG A 144 7.75 6.61 22.47
N TYR A 145 8.38 7.21 21.46
CA TYR A 145 8.41 6.62 20.11
C TYR A 145 9.27 5.36 20.06
N ALA A 146 10.46 5.38 20.67
CA ALA A 146 11.32 4.21 20.77
C ALA A 146 10.66 3.04 21.52
N ALA A 147 9.86 3.32 22.56
CA ALA A 147 9.24 2.29 23.37
C ALA A 147 7.95 1.69 22.79
N THR A 148 7.46 2.17 21.64
CA THR A 148 6.22 1.64 21.04
C THR A 148 6.36 0.15 20.70
N ASP A 149 5.31 -0.64 20.99
CA ASP A 149 5.32 -2.09 20.77
C ASP A 149 5.55 -2.46 19.31
N ALA A 150 5.11 -1.63 18.36
CA ALA A 150 5.42 -1.80 16.94
C ALA A 150 6.93 -1.70 16.66
N ALA A 151 7.62 -0.72 17.25
CA ALA A 151 9.06 -0.56 17.12
C ALA A 151 9.85 -1.68 17.82
N ARG A 152 9.35 -2.16 18.96
CA ARG A 152 9.95 -3.29 19.68
C ARG A 152 9.71 -4.64 18.99
N ALA A 153 8.50 -4.87 18.47
CA ALA A 153 8.17 -6.07 17.69
C ALA A 153 9.00 -6.15 16.40
N PHE A 154 9.33 -5.02 15.78
CA PHE A 154 10.24 -4.97 14.64
C PHE A 154 11.63 -5.55 14.98
N LEU A 155 12.18 -5.25 16.17
CA LEU A 155 13.45 -5.84 16.64
C LEU A 155 13.34 -7.32 17.00
N ALA A 156 12.17 -7.78 17.49
CA ALA A 156 11.93 -9.17 17.85
C ALA A 156 11.74 -10.09 16.63
N THR A 157 11.59 -9.50 15.43
CA THR A 157 11.58 -10.27 14.19
C THR A 157 13.04 -10.56 13.83
N PRO A 158 13.49 -11.83 13.74
CA PRO A 158 14.85 -12.13 13.32
C PRO A 158 15.10 -11.46 11.98
N LEU A 159 16.26 -10.81 11.85
CA LEU A 159 16.78 -10.25 10.61
C LEU A 159 17.16 -11.40 9.66
N GLU A 160 16.20 -12.26 9.31
CA GLU A 160 16.40 -13.33 8.35
C GLU A 160 15.98 -12.89 6.95
N GLN A 161 16.95 -13.04 6.05
CA GLN A 161 16.93 -13.06 4.57
C GLN A 161 17.14 -11.74 3.83
#